data_AF-A0A8T3MS17-F1
#
_entry.id   AF-A0A8T3MS17-F1
#
_cell.length_a   1.000
_cell.length_b   1.000
_cell.length_c   1.000
_cell.angle_alpha   90.00
_cell.angle_beta   90.00
_cell.angle_gamma   90.00
#
_symmetry.space_group_name_H-M   'P 1'
#
loop_
_entity.id
_entity.type
_entity.pdbx_description
1 polymer ?
#
loop_
_entity_poly.entity_id
_entity_poly.type
_entity_poly.pdbx_seq_one_letter_code
_entity_poly.pdbx_strand_id
1 'polypeptide(L)'
;MAVVRRTSAVLLPIALAVALAACAATGPSSDGAPTVSPANGPDPATIRYTCVGPPGFLPTLFDRPGTAELEDHPSAAALRAFVAEGSFGLGFLPDAGWWLVHRDKRQAEYIARLPAGFESPFGQVTMQAKGALWAFAAGGDCQPAVLLDDMVPATWTLSPNGPAPGRSTVGFTALVTDRGCTGGEPVGLRLLPPTITYTDDAVFVVFSARPARGLTTCQGKPPTEVVVRLREPLGDRRLLDGGVFPPADPVAPAF
;
A
#
# COMPACT_ATOMS: atom_id res chain seq x y z
N MET A 1 -55.10 71.30 -50.98
CA MET A 1 -55.62 72.28 -50.01
C MET A 1 -55.90 71.57 -48.70
N ALA A 2 -55.44 72.13 -47.57
CA ALA A 2 -55.68 71.73 -46.16
C ALA A 2 -55.18 70.32 -45.75
N VAL A 3 -54.07 70.13 -45.01
CA VAL A 3 -53.64 70.57 -43.65
C VAL A 3 -54.27 69.75 -42.50
N VAL A 4 -53.48 68.77 -42.04
CA VAL A 4 -53.05 68.45 -40.64
C VAL A 4 -54.10 68.12 -39.57
N ARG A 5 -53.91 66.94 -38.92
CA ARG A 5 -53.58 66.83 -37.47
C ARG A 5 -53.13 65.40 -37.13
N ARG A 6 -51.84 65.24 -36.80
CA ARG A 6 -51.26 64.04 -36.17
C ARG A 6 -51.24 64.26 -34.66
N THR A 7 -51.73 63.26 -33.94
CA THR A 7 -51.77 63.16 -32.48
C THR A 7 -50.38 62.82 -31.92
N SER A 8 -49.91 63.63 -30.97
CA SER A 8 -48.66 63.40 -30.23
C SER A 8 -48.87 62.36 -29.14
N ALA A 9 -48.05 61.30 -29.13
CA ALA A 9 -47.90 60.40 -27.99
C ALA A 9 -46.59 60.74 -27.26
N VAL A 10 -46.70 61.06 -25.97
CA VAL A 10 -45.56 61.34 -25.07
C VAL A 10 -45.04 60.00 -24.56
N LEU A 11 -43.77 59.68 -24.86
CA LEU A 11 -43.04 58.54 -24.30
C LEU A 11 -42.12 59.03 -23.18
N LEU A 12 -42.37 58.57 -21.96
CA LEU A 12 -41.47 58.67 -20.81
C LEU A 12 -40.33 57.65 -20.96
N PRO A 13 -39.05 58.00 -20.74
CA PRO A 13 -37.99 57.00 -20.62
C PRO A 13 -37.94 56.45 -19.20
N ILE A 14 -38.11 55.13 -19.07
CA ILE A 14 -37.81 54.37 -17.85
C ILE A 14 -36.30 54.11 -17.85
N ALA A 15 -35.57 54.75 -16.94
CA ALA A 15 -34.16 54.48 -16.70
C ALA A 15 -34.02 53.17 -15.90
N LEU A 16 -33.51 52.13 -16.55
CA LEU A 16 -33.18 50.83 -15.94
C LEU A 16 -31.74 50.90 -15.40
N ALA A 17 -31.59 51.04 -14.08
CA ALA A 17 -30.30 50.97 -13.41
C ALA A 17 -29.88 49.49 -13.27
N VAL A 18 -28.85 49.08 -14.01
CA VAL A 18 -28.22 47.75 -13.90
C VAL A 18 -27.21 47.79 -12.75
N ALA A 19 -27.53 47.14 -11.63
CA ALA A 19 -26.60 46.91 -10.54
C ALA A 19 -25.71 45.69 -10.86
N LEU A 20 -24.44 45.93 -11.18
CA LEU A 20 -23.42 44.90 -11.29
C LEU A 20 -23.01 44.44 -9.88
N ALA A 21 -23.63 43.36 -9.40
CA ALA A 21 -23.16 42.65 -8.21
C ALA A 21 -21.89 41.87 -8.58
N ALA A 22 -20.73 42.38 -8.16
CA ALA A 22 -19.47 41.65 -8.22
C ALA A 22 -19.47 40.55 -7.15
N CYS A 23 -19.82 39.32 -7.53
CA CYS A 23 -19.52 38.15 -6.74
C CYS A 23 -18.00 37.93 -6.75
N ALA A 24 -17.32 38.36 -5.69
CA ALA A 24 -15.99 37.87 -5.38
C ALA A 24 -16.12 36.38 -5.03
N ALA A 25 -15.92 35.53 -6.02
CA ALA A 25 -15.77 34.10 -5.82
C ALA A 25 -14.47 33.88 -5.04
N THR A 26 -14.58 33.66 -3.74
CA THR A 26 -13.55 32.99 -2.94
C THR A 26 -13.26 31.66 -3.62
N GLY A 27 -12.11 31.55 -4.27
CA GLY A 27 -11.63 30.30 -4.84
C GLY A 27 -11.52 29.22 -3.75
N PRO A 28 -11.63 27.93 -4.10
CA PRO A 28 -11.40 26.86 -3.15
C PRO A 28 -9.98 26.99 -2.60
N SER A 29 -9.85 27.05 -1.28
CA SER A 29 -8.58 26.93 -0.59
C SER A 29 -7.90 25.66 -1.08
N SER A 30 -6.73 25.80 -1.68
CA SER A 30 -5.76 24.72 -1.79
C SER A 30 -5.28 24.42 -0.36
N ASP A 31 -6.09 23.67 0.37
CA ASP A 31 -5.70 23.08 1.65
C ASP A 31 -4.48 22.21 1.36
N GLY A 32 -3.31 22.70 1.77
CA GLY A 32 -2.05 22.01 1.55
C GLY A 32 -2.09 20.61 2.14
N ALA A 33 -1.41 19.66 1.48
CA ALA A 33 -1.31 18.29 1.98
C ALA A 33 -0.87 18.28 3.46
N PRO A 34 -1.49 17.44 4.30
CA PRO A 34 -1.18 17.41 5.72
C PRO A 34 0.29 17.05 5.91
N THR A 35 0.97 17.82 6.76
CA THR A 35 2.33 17.52 7.17
C THR A 35 2.30 16.57 8.36
N VAL A 36 2.97 15.43 8.22
CA VAL A 36 3.08 14.41 9.27
C VAL A 36 4.52 14.32 9.76
N SER A 37 4.69 14.32 11.09
CA SER A 37 5.98 14.05 11.72
C SER A 37 6.11 12.55 11.97
N PRO A 38 7.28 11.95 11.72
CA PRO A 38 7.43 10.52 11.81
C PRO A 38 7.51 10.03 13.25
N ALA A 39 6.98 8.84 13.49
CA ALA A 39 7.29 8.07 14.69
C ALA A 39 8.62 7.32 14.51
N ASN A 40 9.32 7.05 15.61
CA ASN A 40 10.50 6.17 15.59
C ASN A 40 10.06 4.77 15.19
N GLY A 41 10.68 4.23 14.14
CA GLY A 41 10.45 2.85 13.76
C GLY A 41 11.26 1.83 14.51
N PRO A 42 10.77 0.58 14.55
CA PRO A 42 11.53 -0.54 15.06
C PRO A 42 12.75 -0.79 14.16
N ASP A 43 13.74 -1.49 14.71
CA ASP A 43 14.85 -2.04 13.94
C ASP A 43 14.29 -2.92 12.80
N PRO A 44 14.71 -2.73 11.52
CA PRO A 44 14.20 -3.50 10.40
C PRO A 44 14.38 -5.01 10.58
N ALA A 45 15.42 -5.46 11.31
CA ALA A 45 15.65 -6.87 11.60
C ALA A 45 14.58 -7.48 12.54
N THR A 46 13.85 -6.65 13.27
CA THR A 46 12.80 -7.06 14.20
C THR A 46 11.38 -6.96 13.63
N ILE A 47 11.25 -6.36 12.44
CA ILE A 47 9.96 -6.23 11.76
C ILE A 47 9.50 -7.61 11.29
N ARG A 48 8.25 -7.96 11.60
CA ARG A 48 7.62 -9.18 11.07
C ARG A 48 6.91 -8.87 9.76
N TYR A 49 6.95 -9.84 8.86
CA TYR A 49 6.26 -9.80 7.58
C TYR A 49 5.34 -11.01 7.42
N THR A 50 4.37 -10.89 6.53
CA THR A 50 3.34 -11.91 6.32
C THR A 50 2.83 -11.93 4.88
N CYS A 51 2.49 -13.12 4.39
CA CYS A 51 1.69 -13.31 3.17
C CYS A 51 0.19 -13.44 3.47
N VAL A 52 -0.18 -14.17 4.53
CA VAL A 52 -1.58 -14.58 4.78
C VAL A 52 -2.13 -14.22 6.15
N GLY A 53 -1.28 -13.79 7.08
CA GLY A 53 -1.65 -13.33 8.42
C GLY A 53 -0.62 -13.70 9.49
N PRO A 54 -0.95 -13.50 10.77
CA PRO A 54 -0.10 -13.93 11.87
C PRO A 54 0.16 -15.45 11.85
N PRO A 55 1.33 -15.91 12.36
CA PRO A 55 2.29 -15.13 13.15
C PRO A 55 3.35 -14.36 12.33
N GLY A 56 3.35 -14.51 11.01
CA GLY A 56 4.38 -13.96 10.12
C GLY A 56 5.80 -14.48 10.42
N PHE A 57 6.79 -13.90 9.75
CA PHE A 57 8.21 -14.24 9.87
C PHE A 57 9.09 -13.01 10.06
N LEU A 58 10.28 -13.21 10.63
CA LEU A 58 11.36 -12.22 10.65
C LEU A 58 12.24 -12.36 9.40
N PRO A 59 12.89 -11.28 8.92
CA PRO A 59 13.85 -11.32 7.81
C PRO A 59 14.92 -12.41 7.95
N THR A 60 15.35 -12.70 9.18
CA THR A 60 16.35 -13.72 9.51
C THR A 60 15.92 -15.15 9.17
N LEU A 61 14.66 -15.36 8.74
CA LEU A 61 14.22 -16.61 8.12
C LEU A 61 15.10 -16.97 6.91
N PHE A 62 15.49 -15.96 6.12
CA PHE A 62 16.23 -16.14 4.87
C PHE A 62 17.76 -16.23 5.05
N ASP A 63 18.26 -16.10 6.29
CA ASP A 63 19.69 -16.33 6.61
C ASP A 63 20.05 -17.82 6.59
N ARG A 64 19.03 -18.68 6.56
CA ARG A 64 19.15 -20.14 6.44
C ARG A 64 18.76 -20.59 5.04
N PRO A 65 19.27 -21.72 4.55
CA PRO A 65 18.83 -22.28 3.28
C PRO A 65 17.35 -22.70 3.37
N GLY A 66 16.59 -22.48 2.29
CA GLY A 66 15.22 -22.98 2.16
C GLY A 66 15.24 -24.46 1.84
N THR A 67 15.02 -25.30 2.85
CA THR A 67 14.98 -26.77 2.71
C THR A 67 13.84 -27.41 3.52
N ALA A 68 12.83 -26.62 3.89
CA ALA A 68 11.73 -27.07 4.74
C ALA A 68 10.86 -28.12 4.07
N GLU A 69 10.81 -28.13 2.73
CA GLU A 69 10.19 -29.18 1.95
C GLU A 69 10.88 -30.53 2.14
N LEU A 70 12.11 -30.60 2.65
CA LEU A 70 12.85 -31.84 2.88
C LEU A 70 12.64 -32.42 4.28
N GLU A 71 11.94 -31.72 5.17
CA GLU A 71 11.69 -32.19 6.52
C GLU A 71 10.91 -33.52 6.53
N ASP A 72 11.20 -34.36 7.54
CA ASP A 72 10.41 -35.54 7.86
C ASP A 72 9.17 -35.15 8.66
N HIS A 73 8.22 -34.49 7.98
CA HIS A 73 6.94 -34.12 8.55
C HIS A 73 5.81 -34.30 7.51
N PRO A 74 4.60 -34.76 7.90
CA PRO A 74 3.49 -34.93 6.97
C PRO A 74 3.12 -33.68 6.17
N SER A 75 3.25 -32.49 6.75
CA SER A 75 3.04 -31.22 6.03
C SER A 75 4.09 -30.96 4.94
N ALA A 76 5.33 -31.41 5.12
CA ALA A 76 6.39 -31.25 4.12
C ALA A 76 6.23 -32.29 3.01
N ALA A 77 5.82 -33.52 3.36
CA ALA A 77 5.43 -34.53 2.38
C ALA A 77 4.25 -34.06 1.51
N ALA A 78 3.24 -33.44 2.11
CA ALA A 78 2.10 -32.86 1.38
C ALA A 78 2.52 -31.71 0.45
N LEU A 79 3.45 -30.85 0.87
CA LEU A 79 4.02 -29.80 0.02
C LEU A 79 4.73 -30.40 -1.20
N ARG A 80 5.62 -31.37 -0.99
CA ARG A 80 6.34 -32.05 -2.08
C ARG A 80 5.39 -32.70 -3.09
N ALA A 81 4.35 -33.38 -2.61
CA ALA A 81 3.34 -33.98 -3.48
C ALA A 81 2.59 -32.91 -4.29
N PHE A 82 2.17 -31.81 -3.66
CA PHE A 82 1.46 -30.73 -4.31
C PHE A 82 2.26 -30.02 -5.42
N VAL A 83 3.56 -29.77 -5.20
CA VAL A 83 4.41 -29.15 -6.24
C VAL A 83 4.69 -30.13 -7.39
N ALA A 84 4.90 -31.42 -7.08
CA ALA A 84 5.13 -32.44 -8.11
C ALA A 84 3.91 -32.72 -9.01
N GLU A 85 2.68 -32.57 -8.50
CA GLU A 85 1.44 -32.83 -9.25
C GLU A 85 1.00 -31.66 -10.16
N GLY A 86 1.80 -30.59 -10.28
CA GLY A 86 1.50 -29.45 -11.16
C GLY A 86 0.55 -28.40 -10.56
N SER A 87 0.37 -28.43 -9.24
CA SER A 87 -0.12 -27.32 -8.38
C SER A 87 -1.42 -26.61 -8.80
N PHE A 88 -2.36 -27.28 -9.47
CA PHE A 88 -3.70 -26.73 -9.81
C PHE A 88 -3.68 -25.32 -10.45
N GLY A 89 -2.77 -25.08 -11.40
CA GLY A 89 -2.62 -23.75 -12.04
C GLY A 89 -1.63 -22.82 -11.34
N LEU A 90 -1.01 -23.28 -10.26
CA LEU A 90 0.12 -22.63 -9.58
C LEU A 90 1.47 -23.24 -10.01
N GLY A 91 1.59 -23.70 -11.26
CA GLY A 91 2.80 -24.33 -11.79
C GLY A 91 4.01 -23.40 -11.92
N PHE A 92 3.87 -22.13 -11.53
CA PHE A 92 4.97 -21.19 -11.38
C PHE A 92 5.70 -21.31 -10.03
N LEU A 93 5.09 -22.00 -9.06
CA LEU A 93 5.71 -22.23 -7.76
C LEU A 93 6.92 -23.17 -7.91
N PRO A 94 8.00 -22.95 -7.16
CA PRO A 94 9.22 -23.73 -7.29
C PRO A 94 9.08 -25.12 -6.65
N ASP A 95 9.74 -26.11 -7.23
CA ASP A 95 9.76 -27.48 -6.71
C ASP A 95 10.53 -27.63 -5.39
N ALA A 96 11.44 -26.69 -5.11
CA ALA A 96 12.36 -26.73 -3.97
C ALA A 96 12.71 -25.31 -3.49
N GLY A 97 13.44 -25.21 -2.38
CA GLY A 97 13.88 -23.92 -1.85
C GLY A 97 12.88 -23.29 -0.89
N TRP A 98 12.10 -24.11 -0.16
CA TRP A 98 11.03 -23.62 0.71
C TRP A 98 11.54 -23.35 2.12
N TRP A 99 11.15 -22.21 2.69
CA TRP A 99 11.31 -21.91 4.11
C TRP A 99 10.01 -22.20 4.84
N LEU A 100 10.08 -22.78 6.04
CA LEU A 100 8.94 -22.90 6.92
C LEU A 100 8.74 -21.59 7.69
N VAL A 101 7.64 -20.88 7.40
CA VAL A 101 7.26 -19.65 8.11
C VAL A 101 6.72 -19.99 9.49
N HIS A 102 5.75 -20.90 9.55
CA HIS A 102 5.11 -21.33 10.78
C HIS A 102 4.50 -22.72 10.60
N ARG A 103 4.42 -23.50 11.68
CA ARG A 103 3.70 -24.77 11.71
C ARG A 103 3.10 -25.01 13.10
N ASP A 104 1.84 -25.41 13.11
CA ASP A 104 1.14 -25.93 14.28
C ASP A 104 0.37 -27.22 13.95
N LYS A 105 -0.54 -27.64 14.82
CA LYS A 105 -1.33 -28.89 14.67
C LYS A 105 -2.35 -28.83 13.53
N ARG A 106 -2.67 -27.64 13.02
CA ARG A 106 -3.73 -27.39 12.03
C ARG A 106 -3.18 -26.92 10.71
N GLN A 107 -2.06 -26.20 10.70
CA GLN A 107 -1.53 -25.60 9.49
C GLN A 107 0.00 -25.51 9.47
N ALA A 108 0.54 -25.41 8.27
CA ALA A 108 1.94 -25.12 8.00
C ALA A 108 2.00 -24.14 6.82
N GLU A 109 2.70 -23.03 7.01
CA GLU A 109 2.92 -22.02 5.98
C GLU A 109 4.36 -22.13 5.49
N TYR A 110 4.52 -22.21 4.18
CA TYR A 110 5.80 -22.23 3.50
C TYR A 110 5.90 -21.06 2.54
N ILE A 111 7.10 -20.53 2.39
CA ILE A 111 7.44 -19.48 1.44
C ILE A 111 8.67 -19.88 0.63
N ALA A 112 8.71 -19.55 -0.65
CA ALA A 112 9.87 -19.77 -1.51
C ALA A 112 10.07 -18.57 -2.45
N ARG A 113 11.31 -18.35 -2.90
CA ARG A 113 11.61 -17.28 -3.86
C ARG A 113 11.05 -17.67 -5.24
N LEU A 114 10.39 -16.72 -5.89
CA LEU A 114 10.05 -16.88 -7.30
C LEU A 114 11.23 -16.48 -8.20
N PRO A 115 11.30 -17.02 -9.42
CA PRO A 115 12.23 -16.52 -10.43
C PRO A 115 12.05 -15.02 -10.68
N ALA A 116 13.08 -14.37 -11.26
CA ALA A 116 12.94 -12.99 -11.69
C ALA A 116 11.87 -12.87 -12.79
N GLY A 117 11.13 -11.74 -12.78
CA GLY A 117 10.08 -11.46 -13.77
C GLY A 117 8.65 -11.65 -13.27
N PHE A 118 8.46 -12.18 -12.06
CA PHE A 118 7.17 -12.13 -11.36
C PHE A 118 6.99 -10.77 -10.68
N GLU A 119 5.74 -10.30 -10.59
CA GLU A 119 5.40 -9.07 -9.86
C GLU A 119 5.74 -9.19 -8.38
N SER A 120 5.48 -10.37 -7.81
CA SER A 120 5.80 -10.74 -6.44
C SER A 120 7.12 -11.51 -6.36
N PRO A 121 7.99 -11.25 -5.36
CA PRO A 121 9.28 -11.93 -5.22
C PRO A 121 9.18 -13.32 -4.60
N PHE A 122 8.03 -13.69 -4.02
CA PHE A 122 7.83 -14.97 -3.35
C PHE A 122 6.57 -15.69 -3.81
N GLY A 123 6.59 -17.01 -3.66
CA GLY A 123 5.41 -17.86 -3.67
C GLY A 123 5.16 -18.35 -2.25
N GLN A 124 3.89 -18.46 -1.88
CA GLN A 124 3.46 -18.96 -0.58
C GLN A 124 2.53 -20.15 -0.76
N VAL A 125 2.62 -21.10 0.16
CA VAL A 125 1.72 -22.25 0.24
C VAL A 125 1.34 -22.53 1.69
N THR A 126 0.05 -22.72 1.92
CA THR A 126 -0.51 -23.16 3.19
C THR A 126 -0.97 -24.61 3.07
N MET A 127 -0.39 -25.46 3.90
CA MET A 127 -0.84 -26.83 4.12
C MET A 127 -1.75 -26.87 5.33
N GLN A 128 -2.86 -27.60 5.26
CA GLN A 128 -3.81 -27.76 6.35
C GLN A 128 -3.95 -29.23 6.74
N ALA A 129 -4.00 -29.49 8.04
CA ALA A 129 -4.31 -30.80 8.58
C ALA A 129 -5.80 -31.12 8.38
N LYS A 130 -6.09 -32.26 7.76
CA LYS A 130 -7.41 -32.86 7.60
C LYS A 130 -7.41 -34.22 8.30
N GLY A 131 -7.65 -34.21 9.61
CA GLY A 131 -7.51 -35.39 10.45
C GLY A 131 -6.03 -35.78 10.59
N ALA A 132 -5.70 -37.03 10.24
CA ALA A 132 -4.31 -37.51 10.23
C ALA A 132 -3.53 -37.13 8.95
N LEU A 133 -4.21 -36.58 7.95
CA LEU A 133 -3.63 -36.21 6.66
C LEU A 133 -3.33 -34.71 6.59
N TRP A 134 -2.43 -34.34 5.71
CA TRP A 134 -2.13 -32.96 5.36
C TRP A 134 -2.42 -32.74 3.88
N ALA A 135 -2.99 -31.60 3.53
CA ALA A 135 -3.32 -31.27 2.15
C ALA A 135 -3.12 -29.77 1.88
N PHE A 136 -2.91 -29.44 0.61
CA PHE A 136 -2.96 -28.06 0.15
C PHE A 136 -4.29 -27.39 0.54
N ALA A 137 -4.21 -26.18 1.06
CA ALA A 137 -5.37 -25.36 1.42
C ALA A 137 -5.44 -24.08 0.59
N ALA A 138 -4.31 -23.39 0.45
CA ALA A 138 -4.21 -22.15 -0.31
C ALA A 138 -2.75 -21.91 -0.74
N GLY A 139 -2.56 -21.10 -1.77
CA GLY A 139 -1.24 -20.70 -2.24
C GLY A 139 -1.35 -19.72 -3.41
N GLY A 140 -0.24 -19.07 -3.70
CA GLY A 140 -0.16 -18.04 -4.72
C GLY A 140 1.19 -17.35 -4.71
N ASP A 141 1.33 -16.33 -5.54
CA ASP A 141 2.40 -15.38 -5.42
C ASP A 141 2.17 -14.48 -4.20
N CYS A 142 3.24 -13.92 -3.65
CA CYS A 142 3.21 -13.12 -2.45
C CYS A 142 4.30 -12.05 -2.49
N GLN A 143 3.88 -10.80 -2.30
CA GLN A 143 4.71 -9.72 -1.82
C GLN A 143 4.45 -9.58 -0.31
N PRO A 144 5.32 -10.14 0.57
CA PRO A 144 5.08 -10.10 2.00
C PRO A 144 4.94 -8.67 2.47
N ALA A 145 3.89 -8.41 3.23
CA ALA A 145 3.61 -7.11 3.83
C ALA A 145 4.06 -7.10 5.29
N VAL A 146 4.38 -5.94 5.83
CA VAL A 146 4.60 -5.77 7.26
C VAL A 146 3.40 -6.31 8.03
N LEU A 147 3.64 -7.17 9.01
CA LEU A 147 2.62 -7.66 9.92
C LEU A 147 2.35 -6.55 10.94
N LEU A 148 1.20 -5.90 10.78
CA LEU A 148 0.65 -4.96 11.73
C LEU A 148 -0.53 -5.64 12.42
N ASP A 149 -0.76 -5.32 13.69
CA ASP A 149 -1.89 -5.85 14.45
C ASP A 149 -3.22 -5.28 13.94
N ASP A 150 -3.96 -4.53 14.76
CA ASP A 150 -5.28 -3.96 14.41
C ASP A 150 -5.23 -2.81 13.37
N MET A 151 -4.22 -2.81 12.50
CA MET A 151 -3.95 -1.79 11.48
C MET A 151 -3.80 -2.41 10.10
N VAL A 152 -4.06 -1.59 9.08
CA VAL A 152 -3.93 -1.97 7.68
C VAL A 152 -2.62 -1.40 7.13
N PRO A 153 -1.76 -2.21 6.49
CA PRO A 153 -0.57 -1.70 5.82
C PRO A 153 -0.96 -0.82 4.62
N ALA A 154 -0.15 0.20 4.33
CA ALA A 154 -0.33 1.05 3.17
C ALA A 154 0.92 1.05 2.28
N THR A 155 0.71 1.08 0.97
CA THR A 155 1.76 1.34 -0.01
C THR A 155 1.83 2.83 -0.29
N TRP A 156 2.96 3.26 -0.82
CA TRP A 156 3.15 4.66 -1.14
C TRP A 156 4.11 4.87 -2.32
N THR A 157 3.97 6.02 -2.97
CA THR A 157 4.89 6.50 -4.02
C THR A 157 5.34 7.92 -3.73
N LEU A 158 6.39 8.35 -4.42
CA LEU A 158 6.74 9.77 -4.48
C LEU A 158 5.71 10.51 -5.34
N SER A 159 5.29 11.70 -4.86
CA SER A 159 4.46 12.60 -5.68
C SER A 159 5.25 13.04 -6.92
N PRO A 160 4.70 12.87 -8.13
CA PRO A 160 5.40 13.24 -9.37
C PRO A 160 5.58 14.76 -9.52
N ASN A 161 4.85 15.55 -8.72
CA ASN A 161 4.91 17.01 -8.71
C ASN A 161 5.97 17.54 -7.74
N GLY A 162 6.57 16.67 -6.93
CA GLY A 162 7.63 17.03 -5.97
C GLY A 162 9.04 16.89 -6.57
N PRO A 163 10.05 17.54 -5.97
CA PRO A 163 11.43 17.27 -6.32
C PRO A 163 11.79 15.82 -5.99
N ALA A 164 12.59 15.18 -6.84
CA ALA A 164 13.16 13.88 -6.53
C ALA A 164 14.01 13.95 -5.24
N PRO A 165 13.89 12.98 -4.32
CA PRO A 165 14.73 12.93 -3.14
C PRO A 165 16.23 12.90 -3.49
N GLY A 166 17.01 13.72 -2.80
CA GLY A 166 18.46 13.80 -2.92
C GLY A 166 19.11 13.95 -1.56
N ARG A 167 20.44 14.15 -1.53
CA ARG A 167 21.24 14.10 -0.30
C ARG A 167 20.80 15.09 0.79
N SER A 168 20.30 16.26 0.38
CA SER A 168 19.81 17.31 1.28
C SER A 168 18.33 17.19 1.63
N THR A 169 17.63 16.16 1.15
CA THR A 169 16.19 15.98 1.40
C THR A 169 15.94 15.78 2.90
N VAL A 170 15.18 16.71 3.48
CA VAL A 170 14.66 16.63 4.87
C VAL A 170 13.15 16.43 4.90
N GLY A 171 12.52 16.30 3.73
CA GLY A 171 11.10 15.98 3.60
C GLY A 171 10.72 15.74 2.15
N PHE A 172 9.69 14.93 1.95
CA PHE A 172 9.19 14.53 0.64
C PHE A 172 7.67 14.42 0.66
N THR A 173 7.04 14.51 -0.51
CA THR A 173 5.60 14.32 -0.64
C THR A 173 5.33 12.90 -1.11
N ALA A 174 4.52 12.16 -0.34
CA ALA A 174 4.13 10.80 -0.63
C ALA A 174 2.66 10.72 -1.06
N LEU A 175 2.35 9.83 -2.00
CA LEU A 175 0.99 9.44 -2.36
C LEU A 175 0.71 8.08 -1.72
N VAL A 176 -0.16 8.04 -0.71
CA VAL A 176 -0.35 6.86 0.14
C VAL A 176 -1.69 6.18 -0.13
N THR A 177 -1.67 4.86 -0.28
CA THR A 177 -2.84 4.03 -0.53
C THR A 177 -2.85 2.86 0.44
N ASP A 178 -3.87 2.75 1.31
CA ASP A 178 -3.99 1.55 2.16
C ASP A 178 -4.27 0.28 1.34
N ARG A 179 -3.96 -0.89 1.88
CA ARG A 179 -4.32 -2.18 1.26
C ARG A 179 -5.70 -2.70 1.67
N GLY A 180 -6.43 -1.95 2.49
CA GLY A 180 -7.73 -2.35 3.02
C GLY A 180 -8.85 -2.09 2.02
N CYS A 181 -9.96 -2.79 2.17
CA CYS A 181 -11.17 -2.50 1.40
C CYS A 181 -11.88 -1.28 2.03
N THR A 182 -12.16 -0.26 1.21
CA THR A 182 -12.68 1.03 1.68
C THR A 182 -13.88 1.52 0.87
N GLY A 183 -14.42 0.71 -0.05
CA GLY A 183 -15.50 1.14 -0.93
C GLY A 183 -15.07 2.15 -2.00
N GLY A 184 -13.76 2.28 -2.28
CA GLY A 184 -13.20 3.26 -3.22
C GLY A 184 -12.79 4.58 -2.58
N GLU A 185 -13.03 4.75 -1.28
CA GLU A 185 -12.65 5.97 -0.56
C GLU A 185 -11.13 6.03 -0.29
N PRO A 186 -10.52 7.23 -0.34
CA PRO A 186 -9.12 7.42 0.02
C PRO A 186 -8.86 7.09 1.50
N VAL A 187 -7.57 7.03 1.86
CA VAL A 187 -7.14 6.78 3.25
C VAL A 187 -7.60 7.90 4.19
N GLY A 188 -7.43 9.16 3.77
CA GLY A 188 -7.81 10.35 4.53
C GLY A 188 -7.35 10.32 5.99
N LEU A 189 -8.26 10.66 6.91
CA LEU A 189 -7.99 10.75 8.35
C LEU A 189 -7.69 9.40 9.04
N ARG A 190 -7.85 8.28 8.33
CA ARG A 190 -7.45 6.97 8.86
C ARG A 190 -5.94 6.77 8.81
N LEU A 191 -5.22 7.56 8.00
CA LEU A 191 -3.77 7.53 7.93
C LEU A 191 -3.18 7.80 9.30
N LEU A 192 -2.24 6.96 9.72
CA LEU A 192 -1.40 7.23 10.87
C LEU A 192 -0.10 7.91 10.43
N PRO A 193 0.56 8.67 11.32
CA PRO A 193 1.91 9.15 11.05
C PRO A 193 2.82 7.99 10.63
N PRO A 194 3.68 8.17 9.61
CA PRO A 194 4.56 7.11 9.16
C PRO A 194 5.56 6.77 10.26
N THR A 195 5.89 5.50 10.30
CA THR A 195 6.99 5.00 11.10
C THR A 195 8.25 5.04 10.24
N ILE A 196 9.31 5.68 10.73
CA ILE A 196 10.57 5.81 9.97
C ILE A 196 11.75 5.24 10.75
N THR A 197 12.46 4.34 10.11
CA THR A 197 13.71 3.77 10.61
C THR A 197 14.88 4.21 9.73
N TYR A 198 15.96 4.64 10.38
CA TYR A 198 17.19 5.10 9.73
C TYR A 198 18.27 4.04 9.95
N THR A 199 18.91 3.62 8.87
CA THR A 199 20.14 2.81 8.88
C THR A 199 21.27 3.58 8.20
N ASP A 200 22.44 2.97 8.10
CA ASP A 200 23.61 3.56 7.44
C ASP A 200 23.43 3.69 5.93
N ASP A 201 22.61 2.83 5.32
CA ASP A 201 22.43 2.68 3.87
C ASP A 201 21.01 3.02 3.38
N ALA A 202 20.01 3.06 4.28
CA ALA A 202 18.62 3.26 3.91
C ALA A 202 17.82 4.04 4.97
N VAL A 203 16.72 4.62 4.51
CA VAL A 203 15.64 5.18 5.30
C VAL A 203 14.37 4.42 4.92
N PHE A 204 13.88 3.60 5.85
CA PHE A 204 12.68 2.79 5.65
C PHE A 204 11.46 3.57 6.14
N VAL A 205 10.47 3.69 5.28
CA VAL A 205 9.20 4.37 5.58
C VAL A 205 8.08 3.36 5.54
N VAL A 206 7.33 3.27 6.63
CA VAL A 206 6.16 2.39 6.74
C VAL A 206 4.93 3.23 7.04
N PHE A 207 3.95 3.16 6.14
CA PHE A 207 2.63 3.74 6.36
C PHE A 207 1.64 2.68 6.83
N SER A 208 0.74 3.09 7.72
CA SER A 208 -0.36 2.27 8.19
C SER A 208 -1.61 3.11 8.37
N ALA A 209 -2.76 2.47 8.28
CA ALA A 209 -4.06 3.11 8.43
C ALA A 209 -4.94 2.33 9.39
N ARG A 210 -5.83 3.05 10.08
CA ARG A 210 -6.93 2.39 10.80
C ARG A 210 -7.86 1.69 9.80
N PRO A 211 -8.36 0.48 10.09
CA PRO A 211 -9.34 -0.19 9.26
C PRO A 211 -10.57 0.68 8.97
N ALA A 212 -11.13 0.56 7.77
CA ALA A 212 -12.43 1.15 7.48
C ALA A 212 -13.53 0.50 8.33
N ARG A 213 -14.59 1.25 8.63
CA ARG A 213 -15.73 0.74 9.43
C ARG A 213 -16.86 0.30 8.50
N GLY A 214 -17.56 -0.75 8.91
CA GLY A 214 -18.74 -1.26 8.20
C GLY A 214 -18.40 -2.24 7.08
N LEU A 215 -19.42 -2.60 6.30
CA LEU A 215 -19.24 -3.49 5.14
C LEU A 215 -18.66 -2.68 3.97
N THR A 216 -17.43 -3.01 3.58
CA THR A 216 -16.70 -2.33 2.51
C THR A 216 -16.33 -3.30 1.41
N THR A 217 -16.41 -2.84 0.17
CA THR A 217 -15.95 -3.55 -1.03
C THR A 217 -14.54 -3.10 -1.43
N CYS A 218 -13.87 -3.90 -2.25
CA CYS A 218 -12.46 -3.73 -2.61
C CYS A 218 -12.32 -3.11 -4.01
N GLN A 219 -12.82 -1.90 -4.21
CA GLN A 219 -12.53 -1.12 -5.41
C GLN A 219 -11.16 -0.44 -5.30
N GLY A 220 -10.58 -0.09 -6.45
CA GLY A 220 -9.47 0.86 -6.53
C GLY A 220 -9.85 2.21 -5.93
N LYS A 221 -8.88 2.91 -5.35
CA LYS A 221 -9.09 4.16 -4.60
C LYS A 221 -7.98 5.18 -4.91
N PRO A 222 -8.29 6.48 -4.90
CA PRO A 222 -7.28 7.51 -5.08
C PRO A 222 -6.32 7.55 -3.88
N PRO A 223 -5.04 7.90 -4.10
CA PRO A 223 -4.09 8.04 -3.00
C PRO A 223 -4.39 9.28 -2.15
N THR A 224 -3.92 9.26 -0.90
CA THR A 224 -3.87 10.43 -0.03
C THR A 224 -2.48 11.05 -0.10
N GLU A 225 -2.40 12.31 -0.53
CA GLU A 225 -1.13 13.05 -0.56
C GLU A 225 -0.75 13.51 0.85
N VAL A 226 0.50 13.27 1.26
CA VAL A 226 1.04 13.67 2.56
C VAL A 226 2.46 14.19 2.44
N VAL A 227 2.80 15.21 3.24
CA VAL A 227 4.17 15.69 3.36
C VAL A 227 4.83 15.01 4.55
N VAL A 228 5.85 14.18 4.26
CA VAL A 228 6.65 13.49 5.26
C VAL A 228 7.87 14.33 5.60
N ARG A 229 8.11 14.59 6.88
CA ARG A 229 9.38 15.18 7.34
C ARG A 229 10.34 14.09 7.79
N LEU A 230 11.60 14.20 7.41
CA LEU A 230 12.68 13.39 7.94
C LEU A 230 13.29 14.12 9.15
N ARG A 231 13.75 13.35 10.15
CA ARG A 231 14.43 13.88 11.33
C ARG A 231 15.88 14.32 11.05
N GLU A 232 16.44 13.82 9.96
CA GLU A 232 17.77 14.14 9.46
C GLU A 232 17.77 14.08 7.93
N PRO A 233 18.71 14.77 7.26
CA PRO A 233 18.84 14.70 5.80
C PRO A 233 19.02 13.27 5.30
N LEU A 234 18.46 12.96 4.13
CA LEU A 234 18.55 11.63 3.53
C LEU A 234 20.01 11.18 3.33
N GLY A 235 20.91 12.09 2.95
CA GLY A 235 22.31 11.75 2.68
C GLY A 235 22.46 10.82 1.48
N ASP A 236 23.36 9.86 1.56
CA ASP A 236 23.58 8.85 0.51
C ASP A 236 22.65 7.63 0.62
N ARG A 237 21.71 7.67 1.55
CA ARG A 237 20.82 6.55 1.86
C ARG A 237 19.70 6.44 0.85
N ARG A 238 19.27 5.21 0.59
CA ARG A 238 18.07 4.95 -0.22
C ARG A 238 16.82 5.26 0.59
N LEU A 239 15.80 5.80 -0.05
CA LEU A 239 14.47 5.96 0.55
C LEU A 239 13.58 4.80 0.09
N LEU A 240 13.21 3.91 1.01
CA LEU A 240 12.56 2.64 0.69
C LEU A 240 11.21 2.47 1.40
N ASP A 241 10.29 1.77 0.73
CA ASP A 241 9.08 1.24 1.37
C ASP A 241 9.47 0.04 2.25
N GLY A 242 9.42 0.24 3.57
CA GLY A 242 9.66 -0.82 4.56
C GLY A 242 8.43 -1.67 4.84
N GLY A 243 7.27 -1.30 4.29
CA GLY A 243 6.00 -2.00 4.45
C GLY A 243 5.91 -3.30 3.67
N VAL A 244 6.94 -3.62 2.87
CA VAL A 244 7.06 -4.85 2.07
C VAL A 244 8.42 -5.53 2.30
N PHE A 245 8.48 -6.83 2.02
CA PHE A 245 9.73 -7.61 2.08
C PHE A 245 10.10 -8.29 0.75
N PRO A 246 11.35 -8.16 0.27
CA PRO A 246 12.37 -7.24 0.76
C PRO A 246 11.91 -5.78 0.62
N PRO A 247 12.44 -4.84 1.43
CA PRO A 247 12.16 -3.43 1.23
C PRO A 247 12.49 -2.99 -0.21
N ALA A 248 11.62 -2.20 -0.80
CA ALA A 248 11.66 -1.87 -2.22
C ALA A 248 11.54 -0.37 -2.47
N ASP A 249 11.82 0.06 -3.70
CA ASP A 249 11.53 1.44 -4.09
C ASP A 249 10.00 1.68 -4.01
N PRO A 250 9.57 2.87 -3.58
CA PRO A 250 8.15 3.20 -3.43
C PRO A 250 7.48 3.37 -4.79
N VAL A 251 6.92 2.28 -5.32
CA VAL A 251 6.28 2.22 -6.64
C VAL A 251 4.77 2.17 -6.54
N ALA A 252 4.10 2.72 -7.56
CA ALA A 252 2.64 2.70 -7.60
C ALA A 252 2.20 1.23 -7.69
N PRO A 253 1.17 0.82 -6.93
CA PRO A 253 0.59 -0.49 -7.16
C PRO A 253 0.12 -0.55 -8.62
N ALA A 254 0.48 -1.63 -9.32
CA ALA A 254 -0.15 -1.97 -10.59
C ALA A 254 -1.62 -2.30 -10.29
N PHE A 255 -2.55 -1.60 -10.94
CA PHE A 255 -3.98 -1.86 -10.85
C PHE A 255 -4.48 -2.44 -12.17
#